data_AF-A0AAA9ZIX1-F1
#
_entry.id   AF-A0AAA9ZIX1-F1
#
_cell.length_a   1.000
_cell.length_b   1.000
_cell.length_c   1.000
_cell.angle_alpha   90.00
_cell.angle_beta   90.00
_cell.angle_gamma   90.00
#
_symmetry.space_group_name_H-M   'P 1'
#
loop_
_entity.id
_entity.type
_entity.pdbx_description
1 polymer ?
#
loop_
_entity_poly.entity_id
_entity_poly.type
_entity_poly.pdbx_seq_one_letter_code
_entity_poly.pdbx_strand_id
1 'polypeptide(L)'
;MSNLDDQYNTFMEELEQKPDIRKLGFHHDDEDDDDPMRDVRAMAEADRRSNRRIKNPVAFAPRPMDDDDGVPGERMEMDDAAGPITELNPNDMNRKVLVMRSGEMDIALEPEKALVYTCFNTTYDRASLNRADVWHQIMVHHEGKYGKEEVLEALFTVISTDDFYPVAYRQHTNLDYFLVRLCSKALVKLFDKNLKLPMPGSSDPLKLTVKLNIAKYIQGQLYPNGKIFSAVAERCDNAGLYGFSNMLNLDSFRNHGDFEELCVFLGNRAHLELVCSSINRLDEIRAKINAIKLTNNSIAHISPLVAIKDLPIQTLDLRFNRIKHPASLRPLKGCGINELYIEGNGIVDVPGYMDVLKEYFPHIIKIDSTFLGAKQRKQQKVVAAANRVGGDDEVEVTSTVGEMFASINGVVRNASDFKKYKFNTKWHQVVVSHDGRYDKTEILENLFAMLDSYDFYPCYYRTYSKQDEFFVINCYEALAFLVQSKLALKIKSSNEYISIVLKMDMADFKDGQVVVEEKLNFALQDRFNDRCLDLCNFQQHLDRIKFVDFSVKSTRTLSTILTLAGRKYGIACLILRLRNNGIRSLGALSSLISYPKLIALDLRFNDVSIPI
;
A
#
# COMPACT_ATOMS: atom_id res chain seq x y z
N MET A 1 -14.72 -20.10 65.87
CA MET A 1 -14.40 -20.88 64.66
C MET A 1 -15.47 -21.95 64.52
N SER A 2 -16.58 -21.65 63.84
CA SER A 2 -17.64 -22.63 63.46
C SER A 2 -18.82 -21.92 62.76
N ASN A 3 -18.56 -21.04 61.79
CA ASN A 3 -19.67 -20.40 61.05
C ASN A 3 -19.32 -19.99 59.61
N LEU A 4 -18.23 -20.56 59.07
CA LEU A 4 -17.77 -20.35 57.69
C LEU A 4 -17.77 -21.66 56.89
N ASP A 5 -17.60 -22.81 57.56
CA ASP A 5 -17.63 -24.12 56.91
C ASP A 5 -19.06 -24.59 56.58
N ASP A 6 -20.06 -24.18 57.37
CA ASP A 6 -21.47 -24.56 57.12
C ASP A 6 -22.07 -23.82 55.91
N GLN A 7 -21.62 -22.59 55.63
CA GLN A 7 -22.03 -21.86 54.42
C GLN A 7 -21.39 -22.41 53.15
N TYR A 8 -20.19 -22.98 53.23
CA TYR A 8 -19.51 -23.57 52.07
C TYR A 8 -20.12 -24.93 51.69
N ASN A 9 -20.52 -25.74 52.69
CA ASN A 9 -21.16 -27.02 52.44
C ASN A 9 -22.58 -26.89 51.89
N THR A 10 -23.34 -25.89 52.33
CA THR A 10 -24.69 -25.62 51.81
C THR A 10 -24.66 -25.17 50.34
N PHE A 11 -23.62 -24.44 49.91
CA PHE A 11 -23.45 -24.00 48.53
C PHE A 11 -23.02 -25.14 47.58
N MET A 12 -22.27 -26.13 48.09
CA MET A 12 -21.87 -27.30 47.31
C MET A 12 -23.01 -28.30 47.14
N GLU A 13 -23.89 -28.47 48.14
CA GLU A 13 -25.11 -29.29 48.00
C GLU A 13 -26.14 -28.69 47.02
N GLU A 14 -26.22 -27.35 46.89
CA GLU A 14 -27.07 -26.69 45.88
C GLU A 14 -26.53 -26.82 44.43
N LEU A 15 -25.23 -27.09 44.25
CA LEU A 15 -24.61 -27.34 42.95
C LEU A 15 -24.75 -28.80 42.48
N GLU A 16 -25.03 -29.74 43.39
CA GLU A 16 -25.20 -31.17 43.08
C GLU A 16 -26.67 -31.57 42.76
N GLN A 17 -27.63 -30.63 42.82
CA GLN A 17 -29.05 -30.87 42.53
C GLN A 17 -29.55 -30.21 41.22
N LYS A 18 -28.79 -30.28 40.13
CA LYS A 18 -29.33 -30.00 38.78
C LYS A 18 -29.19 -31.20 37.84
N PRO A 19 -30.27 -31.61 37.16
CA PRO A 19 -30.31 -32.88 36.45
C PRO A 19 -29.44 -32.90 35.19
N ASP A 20 -28.86 -34.06 34.95
CA ASP A 20 -28.00 -34.43 33.83
C ASP A 20 -28.75 -34.34 32.49
N ILE A 21 -28.48 -33.29 31.71
CA ILE A 21 -29.14 -32.99 30.42
C ILE A 21 -28.68 -33.97 29.31
N ARG A 22 -27.86 -34.99 29.61
CA ARG A 22 -27.38 -35.96 28.61
C ARG A 22 -28.28 -37.19 28.38
N LYS A 23 -29.53 -37.17 28.85
CA LYS A 23 -30.52 -38.23 28.56
C LYS A 23 -31.94 -37.68 28.40
N LEU A 24 -32.24 -37.04 27.26
CA LEU A 24 -33.60 -37.00 26.74
C LEU A 24 -33.57 -37.27 25.24
N GLY A 25 -34.19 -38.39 24.86
CA GLY A 25 -34.31 -38.87 23.50
C GLY A 25 -35.27 -38.02 22.69
N PHE A 26 -35.00 -37.99 21.39
CA PHE A 26 -35.85 -37.43 20.35
C PHE A 26 -37.21 -38.10 20.35
N HIS A 27 -38.27 -37.31 20.57
CA HIS A 27 -39.56 -37.54 19.92
C HIS A 27 -39.81 -36.37 18.96
N HIS A 28 -39.94 -36.73 17.69
CA HIS A 28 -40.48 -35.91 16.61
C HIS A 28 -41.93 -35.61 16.94
N ASP A 29 -42.29 -34.32 16.98
CA ASP A 29 -43.58 -33.82 16.53
C ASP A 29 -43.34 -32.45 15.89
N ASP A 30 -44.10 -32.20 14.83
CA ASP A 30 -43.90 -31.21 13.77
C ASP A 30 -44.24 -29.75 14.18
N GLU A 31 -43.83 -28.84 13.28
CA GLU A 31 -44.25 -27.42 13.12
C GLU A 31 -43.50 -26.35 13.95
N ASP A 32 -42.46 -25.75 13.33
CA ASP A 32 -42.50 -24.33 12.90
C ASP A 32 -41.23 -23.97 12.09
N ASP A 33 -41.45 -23.71 10.80
CA ASP A 33 -40.51 -23.14 9.83
C ASP A 33 -40.31 -21.64 10.13
N ASP A 34 -39.10 -21.24 10.54
CA ASP A 34 -38.56 -19.88 10.35
C ASP A 34 -37.05 -19.84 10.71
N ASP A 35 -36.20 -20.47 9.90
CA ASP A 35 -34.76 -20.16 9.87
C ASP A 35 -34.45 -19.29 8.63
N PRO A 36 -34.35 -17.95 8.77
CA PRO A 36 -34.08 -17.03 7.65
C PRO A 36 -32.67 -17.17 7.05
N MET A 37 -31.82 -18.08 7.55
CA MET A 37 -30.45 -18.28 7.08
C MET A 37 -30.21 -19.64 6.41
N ARG A 38 -31.24 -20.49 6.28
CA ARG A 38 -31.16 -21.78 5.60
C ARG A 38 -30.79 -21.65 4.12
N ASP A 39 -31.39 -20.67 3.44
CA ASP A 39 -31.11 -20.37 2.02
C ASP A 39 -29.71 -19.78 1.82
N VAL A 40 -29.20 -19.03 2.80
CA VAL A 40 -27.86 -18.43 2.76
C VAL A 40 -26.76 -19.51 2.88
N ARG A 41 -26.98 -20.52 3.72
CA ARG A 41 -26.06 -21.67 3.83
C ARG A 41 -26.12 -22.56 2.59
N ALA A 42 -27.31 -22.79 2.03
CA ALA A 42 -27.48 -23.55 0.80
C ALA A 42 -26.81 -22.88 -0.40
N MET A 43 -26.87 -21.53 -0.49
CA MET A 43 -26.17 -20.76 -1.54
C MET A 43 -24.65 -20.82 -1.42
N ALA A 44 -24.10 -20.70 -0.20
CA ALA A 44 -22.66 -20.77 0.02
C ALA A 44 -22.06 -22.16 -0.32
N GLU A 45 -22.83 -23.23 -0.15
CA GLU A 45 -22.43 -24.58 -0.55
C GLU A 45 -22.56 -24.84 -2.06
N ALA A 46 -23.53 -24.20 -2.72
CA ALA A 46 -23.71 -24.29 -4.18
C ALA A 46 -22.55 -23.61 -4.94
N ASP A 47 -22.11 -22.43 -4.50
CA ASP A 47 -20.97 -21.71 -5.10
C ASP A 47 -19.63 -22.41 -4.90
N ARG A 48 -19.45 -23.11 -3.78
CA ARG A 48 -18.26 -23.96 -3.56
C ARG A 48 -18.22 -25.16 -4.51
N ARG A 49 -19.38 -25.66 -4.97
CA ARG A 49 -19.49 -26.77 -5.92
C ARG A 49 -19.31 -26.32 -7.37
N SER A 50 -19.76 -25.12 -7.75
CA SER A 50 -19.58 -24.58 -9.10
C SER A 50 -18.11 -24.25 -9.40
N ASN A 51 -17.40 -23.64 -8.45
CA ASN A 51 -15.98 -23.26 -8.60
C ASN A 51 -15.00 -24.43 -8.71
N ARG A 52 -15.39 -25.65 -8.30
CA ARG A 52 -14.58 -26.86 -8.50
C ARG A 52 -14.66 -27.43 -9.92
N ARG A 53 -15.66 -27.04 -10.72
CA ARG A 53 -15.85 -27.55 -12.09
C ARG A 53 -15.15 -26.70 -13.17
N ILE A 54 -14.68 -25.50 -12.86
CA ILE A 54 -14.03 -24.57 -13.81
C ILE A 54 -12.49 -24.68 -13.75
N LYS A 55 -11.97 -25.91 -13.83
CA LYS A 55 -10.54 -26.15 -14.09
C LYS A 55 -10.41 -27.19 -15.18
N ASN A 56 -10.61 -26.77 -16.43
CA ASN A 56 -10.00 -27.31 -17.65
C ASN A 56 -10.51 -26.51 -18.86
N PRO A 57 -9.66 -25.73 -19.55
CA PRO A 57 -10.06 -25.06 -20.79
C PRO A 57 -9.71 -25.93 -21.98
N VAL A 58 -10.70 -26.24 -22.83
CA VAL A 58 -10.44 -26.60 -24.23
C VAL A 58 -11.32 -25.70 -25.09
N ALA A 59 -10.65 -24.91 -25.92
CA ALA A 59 -11.25 -23.92 -26.81
C ALA A 59 -12.05 -24.59 -27.94
N PHE A 60 -13.27 -24.12 -28.16
CA PHE A 60 -13.98 -24.27 -29.43
C PHE A 60 -14.66 -22.94 -29.77
N ALA A 61 -14.28 -22.36 -30.91
CA ALA A 61 -14.94 -21.20 -31.49
C ALA A 61 -16.25 -21.64 -32.18
N PRO A 62 -17.38 -20.91 -32.06
CA PRO A 62 -18.57 -21.18 -32.86
C PRO A 62 -18.52 -20.46 -34.21
N ARG A 63 -19.06 -21.11 -35.26
CA ARG A 63 -19.38 -20.52 -36.56
C ARG A 63 -20.78 -19.89 -36.54
N PRO A 64 -21.07 -18.90 -37.40
CA PRO A 64 -22.37 -18.25 -37.45
C PRO A 64 -23.39 -19.10 -38.22
N MET A 65 -24.63 -19.11 -37.74
CA MET A 65 -25.81 -19.51 -38.50
C MET A 65 -26.68 -18.26 -38.64
N ASP A 66 -26.90 -17.86 -39.89
CA ASP A 66 -28.04 -17.03 -40.28
C ASP A 66 -29.31 -17.87 -40.13
N ASP A 67 -30.36 -17.33 -39.51
CA ASP A 67 -31.62 -17.10 -40.21
C ASP A 67 -32.62 -16.30 -39.36
N ASP A 68 -33.28 -15.44 -40.12
CA ASP A 68 -34.37 -14.50 -39.89
C ASP A 68 -35.64 -15.18 -39.33
N ASP A 69 -36.30 -14.54 -38.36
CA ASP A 69 -37.77 -14.53 -38.27
C ASP A 69 -38.26 -13.43 -37.33
N GLY A 70 -39.06 -12.52 -37.90
CA GLY A 70 -39.41 -11.22 -37.35
C GLY A 70 -40.43 -11.19 -36.22
N VAL A 71 -40.12 -10.36 -35.22
CA VAL A 71 -41.06 -9.58 -34.40
C VAL A 71 -40.43 -8.19 -34.29
N PRO A 72 -41.17 -7.05 -34.41
CA PRO A 72 -40.57 -5.73 -34.23
C PRO A 72 -40.27 -5.53 -32.74
N GLY A 73 -39.14 -6.06 -32.27
CA GLY A 73 -38.59 -5.74 -30.97
C GLY A 73 -38.14 -4.29 -30.98
N GLU A 74 -38.60 -3.51 -30.00
CA GLU A 74 -38.00 -2.22 -29.65
C GLU A 74 -36.48 -2.40 -29.64
N ARG A 75 -35.77 -1.71 -30.54
CA ARG A 75 -34.31 -1.73 -30.56
C ARG A 75 -33.81 -1.14 -29.24
N MET A 76 -33.42 -2.01 -28.32
CA MET A 76 -32.68 -1.63 -27.13
C MET A 76 -31.29 -1.19 -27.56
N GLU A 77 -30.95 0.07 -27.30
CA GLU A 77 -29.58 0.56 -27.50
C GLU A 77 -28.67 -0.07 -26.43
N MET A 78 -27.73 -0.89 -26.88
CA MET A 78 -26.61 -1.36 -26.07
C MET A 78 -25.58 -0.23 -25.98
N ASP A 79 -25.12 0.08 -24.76
CA ASP A 79 -24.11 1.13 -24.51
C ASP A 79 -22.67 0.69 -24.92
N ASP A 80 -22.57 -0.32 -25.79
CA ASP A 80 -21.32 -1.01 -26.19
C ASP A 80 -20.83 -0.64 -27.60
N ALA A 81 -21.45 0.34 -28.27
CA ALA A 81 -21.02 0.77 -29.61
C ALA A 81 -20.56 2.25 -29.66
N ALA A 82 -19.25 2.41 -29.89
CA ALA A 82 -18.57 3.55 -30.52
C ALA A 82 -18.02 4.70 -29.64
N GLY A 83 -16.69 4.70 -29.45
CA GLY A 83 -15.91 5.90 -29.13
C GLY A 83 -16.20 6.54 -27.77
N PRO A 84 -15.45 7.59 -27.38
CA PRO A 84 -15.82 8.36 -26.21
C PRO A 84 -17.15 9.04 -26.51
N ILE A 85 -18.22 8.61 -25.82
CA ILE A 85 -19.47 9.38 -25.75
C ILE A 85 -19.08 10.71 -25.10
N THR A 86 -18.86 11.75 -25.90
CA THR A 86 -18.34 13.02 -25.39
C THR A 86 -19.42 13.80 -24.63
N GLU A 87 -20.70 13.56 -24.87
CA GLU A 87 -21.81 14.26 -24.21
C GLU A 87 -22.98 13.31 -23.92
N LEU A 88 -23.36 13.20 -22.64
CA LEU A 88 -24.55 12.49 -22.20
C LEU A 88 -25.74 13.45 -22.15
N ASN A 89 -26.90 13.09 -22.72
CA ASN A 89 -28.12 13.88 -22.59
C ASN A 89 -28.85 13.48 -21.28
N PRO A 90 -28.92 14.35 -20.26
CA PRO A 90 -29.58 14.04 -18.99
C PRO A 90 -31.10 13.85 -19.11
N ASN A 91 -31.71 14.35 -20.19
CA ASN A 91 -33.14 14.24 -20.47
C ASN A 91 -33.49 13.08 -21.40
N ASP A 92 -32.53 12.21 -21.71
CA ASP A 92 -32.81 11.02 -22.50
C ASP A 92 -33.77 10.09 -21.74
N MET A 93 -34.86 9.71 -22.42
CA MET A 93 -35.93 8.88 -21.89
C MET A 93 -35.90 7.45 -22.44
N ASN A 94 -34.99 7.16 -23.38
CA ASN A 94 -34.89 5.85 -23.99
C ASN A 94 -34.42 4.80 -22.97
N ARG A 95 -34.99 3.59 -23.08
CA ARG A 95 -34.51 2.43 -22.31
C ARG A 95 -33.09 2.08 -22.75
N LYS A 96 -32.24 1.80 -21.78
CA LYS A 96 -30.82 1.49 -21.98
C LYS A 96 -30.41 0.33 -21.10
N VAL A 97 -29.46 -0.47 -21.56
CA VAL A 97 -28.84 -1.51 -20.74
C VAL A 97 -27.46 -1.03 -20.33
N LEU A 98 -27.26 -0.91 -19.01
CA LEU A 98 -25.95 -0.62 -18.43
C LEU A 98 -25.17 -1.92 -18.31
N VAL A 99 -24.16 -2.06 -19.18
CA VAL A 99 -23.29 -3.23 -19.22
C VAL A 99 -22.23 -3.15 -18.12
N MET A 100 -22.08 -4.24 -17.35
CA MET A 100 -21.12 -4.35 -16.25
C MET A 100 -19.78 -4.88 -16.76
N ARG A 101 -18.69 -4.13 -16.53
CA ARG A 101 -17.34 -4.51 -16.99
C ARG A 101 -16.69 -5.61 -16.17
N SER A 102 -17.08 -5.77 -14.90
CA SER A 102 -16.55 -6.81 -14.00
C SER A 102 -17.30 -8.14 -14.03
N GLY A 103 -18.23 -8.33 -15.00
CA GLY A 103 -18.91 -9.60 -15.27
C GLY A 103 -20.14 -9.89 -14.41
N GLU A 104 -20.61 -8.94 -13.59
CA GLU A 104 -21.92 -9.02 -12.95
C GLU A 104 -23.05 -8.89 -13.98
N MET A 105 -24.28 -9.21 -13.55
CA MET A 105 -25.44 -9.04 -14.41
C MET A 105 -25.73 -7.57 -14.69
N ASP A 106 -26.00 -7.26 -15.96
CA ASP A 106 -26.35 -5.94 -16.46
C ASP A 106 -27.62 -5.36 -15.81
N ILE A 107 -27.74 -4.03 -15.91
CA ILE A 107 -28.86 -3.29 -15.31
C ILE A 107 -29.65 -2.59 -16.41
N ALA A 108 -30.89 -3.03 -16.62
CA ALA A 108 -31.82 -2.37 -17.53
C ALA A 108 -32.38 -1.09 -16.90
N LEU A 109 -31.99 0.06 -17.46
CA LEU A 109 -32.46 1.38 -17.07
C LEU A 109 -33.78 1.71 -17.79
N GLU A 110 -34.75 2.21 -17.02
CA GLU A 110 -36.08 2.65 -17.46
C GLU A 110 -36.29 4.15 -17.12
N PRO A 111 -35.61 5.10 -17.80
CA PRO A 111 -35.68 6.52 -17.50
C PRO A 111 -37.10 7.11 -17.52
N GLU A 112 -37.95 6.57 -18.39
CA GLU A 112 -39.36 6.96 -18.52
C GLU A 112 -40.19 6.80 -17.24
N LYS A 113 -39.81 5.88 -16.35
CA LYS A 113 -40.53 5.59 -15.09
C LYS A 113 -39.92 6.30 -13.88
N ALA A 114 -38.81 7.01 -14.06
CA ALA A 114 -38.04 7.56 -12.96
C ALA A 114 -38.58 8.93 -12.50
N LEU A 115 -38.55 9.16 -11.19
CA LEU A 115 -38.86 10.47 -10.62
C LEU A 115 -37.60 11.32 -10.59
N VAL A 116 -37.61 12.47 -11.28
CA VAL A 116 -36.43 13.32 -11.49
C VAL A 116 -36.42 14.51 -10.53
N TYR A 117 -35.32 14.65 -9.79
CA TYR A 117 -35.07 15.75 -8.86
C TYR A 117 -33.76 16.44 -9.18
N THR A 118 -33.77 17.76 -9.05
CA THR A 118 -32.65 18.66 -9.32
C THR A 118 -32.50 19.64 -8.15
N CYS A 119 -31.45 20.46 -8.17
CA CYS A 119 -31.28 21.53 -7.19
C CYS A 119 -32.39 22.60 -7.19
N PHE A 120 -33.34 22.54 -8.14
CA PHE A 120 -34.49 23.45 -8.22
C PHE A 120 -35.80 22.82 -7.71
N ASN A 121 -35.86 21.50 -7.52
CA ASN A 121 -37.03 20.78 -7.01
C ASN A 121 -36.60 19.68 -6.03
N THR A 122 -36.27 20.09 -4.80
CA THR A 122 -35.70 19.21 -3.77
C THR A 122 -36.74 18.57 -2.86
N THR A 123 -38.04 18.82 -3.08
CA THR A 123 -39.13 18.10 -2.41
C THR A 123 -39.29 16.73 -3.06
N TYR A 124 -38.93 15.67 -2.33
CA TYR A 124 -38.87 14.31 -2.86
C TYR A 124 -39.95 13.38 -2.29
N ASP A 125 -40.26 12.33 -3.05
CA ASP A 125 -41.13 11.26 -2.58
C ASP A 125 -40.36 10.30 -1.65
N ARG A 126 -40.73 10.30 -0.37
CA ARG A 126 -40.12 9.44 0.66
C ARG A 126 -40.39 7.96 0.43
N ALA A 127 -41.53 7.60 -0.19
CA ALA A 127 -41.86 6.20 -0.44
C ALA A 127 -40.89 5.61 -1.48
N SER A 128 -40.72 6.30 -2.61
CA SER A 128 -39.77 5.91 -3.65
C SER A 128 -38.33 5.81 -3.15
N LEU A 129 -37.88 6.76 -2.33
CA LEU A 129 -36.51 6.80 -1.82
C LEU A 129 -36.18 5.64 -0.84
N ASN A 130 -37.19 5.02 -0.22
CA ASN A 130 -37.01 3.91 0.72
C ASN A 130 -37.17 2.52 0.07
N ARG A 131 -37.43 2.44 -1.24
CA ARG A 131 -37.60 1.17 -1.94
C ARG A 131 -36.28 0.39 -1.98
N ALA A 132 -36.32 -0.84 -1.48
CA ALA A 132 -35.18 -1.75 -1.50
C ALA A 132 -34.98 -2.44 -2.86
N ASP A 133 -36.05 -2.56 -3.65
CA ASP A 133 -36.14 -3.36 -4.87
C ASP A 133 -35.77 -2.58 -6.14
N VAL A 134 -35.17 -1.39 -6.02
CA VAL A 134 -34.88 -0.51 -7.16
C VAL A 134 -33.50 0.13 -7.03
N TRP A 135 -32.92 0.47 -8.18
CA TRP A 135 -31.78 1.37 -8.27
C TRP A 135 -32.25 2.83 -8.40
N HIS A 136 -31.44 3.75 -7.89
CA HIS A 136 -31.54 5.17 -8.15
C HIS A 136 -30.29 5.60 -8.94
N GLN A 137 -30.43 6.61 -9.80
CA GLN A 137 -29.31 7.20 -10.52
C GLN A 137 -28.98 8.57 -9.95
N ILE A 138 -27.69 8.85 -9.79
CA ILE A 138 -27.18 10.19 -9.48
C ILE A 138 -26.37 10.66 -10.67
N MET A 139 -26.62 11.89 -11.10
CA MET A 139 -25.89 12.58 -12.15
C MET A 139 -25.21 13.81 -11.56
N VAL A 140 -23.95 14.00 -11.93
CA VAL A 140 -23.03 14.98 -11.39
C VAL A 140 -22.68 15.96 -12.51
N HIS A 141 -23.11 17.21 -12.40
CA HIS A 141 -22.90 18.21 -13.45
C HIS A 141 -21.61 19.01 -13.17
N HIS A 142 -20.46 18.51 -13.63
CA HIS A 142 -19.15 19.12 -13.38
C HIS A 142 -18.61 19.99 -14.54
N GLU A 143 -19.17 19.92 -15.74
CA GLU A 143 -18.76 20.71 -16.92
C GLU A 143 -17.24 20.57 -17.21
N GLY A 144 -16.68 19.37 -17.02
CA GLY A 144 -15.25 19.09 -17.21
C GLY A 144 -14.31 19.64 -16.15
N LYS A 145 -14.83 20.29 -15.09
CA LYS A 145 -14.01 20.98 -14.07
C LYS A 145 -13.36 20.04 -13.06
N TYR A 146 -13.95 18.86 -12.84
CA TYR A 146 -13.55 17.95 -11.78
C TYR A 146 -13.49 16.52 -12.30
N GLY A 147 -12.52 15.74 -11.83
CA GLY A 147 -12.43 14.31 -12.10
C GLY A 147 -13.22 13.47 -11.10
N LYS A 148 -13.41 12.18 -11.42
CA LYS A 148 -14.10 11.18 -10.57
C LYS A 148 -13.64 11.20 -9.11
N GLU A 149 -12.33 11.29 -8.89
CA GLU A 149 -11.75 11.25 -7.53
C GLU A 149 -12.17 12.47 -6.69
N GLU A 150 -12.15 13.66 -7.27
CA GLU A 150 -12.56 14.90 -6.60
C GLU A 150 -14.06 14.89 -6.29
N VAL A 151 -14.86 14.38 -7.23
CA VAL A 151 -16.32 14.24 -7.05
C VAL A 151 -16.63 13.25 -5.93
N LEU A 152 -16.00 12.06 -5.93
CA LEU A 152 -16.21 11.06 -4.89
C LEU A 152 -15.76 11.57 -3.53
N GLU A 153 -14.63 12.27 -3.44
CA GLU A 153 -14.16 12.87 -2.19
C GLU A 153 -15.16 13.91 -1.64
N ALA A 154 -15.70 14.77 -2.50
CA ALA A 154 -16.72 15.72 -2.10
C ALA A 154 -18.02 15.02 -1.66
N LEU A 155 -18.45 13.95 -2.36
CA LEU A 155 -19.61 13.12 -1.98
C LEU A 155 -19.43 12.50 -0.59
N PHE A 156 -18.30 11.83 -0.35
CA PHE A 156 -18.03 11.20 0.94
C PHE A 156 -17.73 12.20 2.07
N THR A 157 -17.41 13.45 1.74
CA THR A 157 -17.35 14.53 2.73
C THR A 157 -18.74 14.90 3.24
N VAL A 158 -19.74 14.96 2.34
CA VAL A 158 -21.15 15.20 2.72
C VAL A 158 -21.77 13.95 3.37
N ILE A 159 -21.45 12.77 2.84
CA ILE A 159 -21.97 11.47 3.25
C ILE A 159 -20.85 10.70 3.96
N SER A 160 -20.41 11.21 5.10
CA SER A 160 -19.26 10.64 5.81
C SER A 160 -19.59 9.41 6.65
N THR A 161 -20.88 9.20 7.00
CA THR A 161 -21.27 8.20 8.01
C THR A 161 -22.28 7.15 7.56
N ASP A 162 -23.01 7.38 6.47
CA ASP A 162 -24.11 6.50 6.05
C ASP A 162 -23.67 5.57 4.92
N ASP A 163 -24.38 4.45 4.77
CA ASP A 163 -24.21 3.52 3.67
C ASP A 163 -24.48 4.21 2.32
N PHE A 164 -23.45 4.25 1.48
CA PHE A 164 -23.50 4.88 0.17
C PHE A 164 -22.45 4.31 -0.77
N TYR A 165 -22.86 3.40 -1.63
CA TYR A 165 -21.98 2.69 -2.55
C TYR A 165 -22.31 3.07 -4.00
N PRO A 166 -21.60 4.02 -4.61
CA PRO A 166 -21.71 4.27 -6.04
C PRO A 166 -21.33 3.03 -6.83
N VAL A 167 -22.27 2.56 -7.65
CA VAL A 167 -22.12 1.41 -8.54
C VAL A 167 -22.08 1.91 -9.97
N ALA A 168 -21.20 1.32 -10.76
CA ALA A 168 -21.05 1.59 -12.17
C ALA A 168 -20.88 3.08 -12.51
N TYR A 169 -19.87 3.69 -11.89
CA TYR A 169 -19.51 5.08 -12.17
C TYR A 169 -19.02 5.23 -13.62
N ARG A 170 -19.66 6.10 -14.38
CA ARG A 170 -19.33 6.40 -15.78
C ARG A 170 -18.95 7.86 -15.92
N GLN A 171 -17.76 8.10 -16.47
CA GLN A 171 -17.23 9.44 -16.66
C GLN A 171 -17.55 9.97 -18.06
N HIS A 172 -18.03 11.20 -18.17
CA HIS A 172 -18.15 11.91 -19.45
C HIS A 172 -17.56 13.32 -19.34
N THR A 173 -17.47 14.04 -20.47
CA THR A 173 -16.83 15.36 -20.51
C THR A 173 -17.49 16.36 -19.57
N ASN A 174 -18.83 16.41 -19.56
CA ASN A 174 -19.58 17.45 -18.85
C ASN A 174 -20.31 16.92 -17.63
N LEU A 175 -20.63 15.63 -17.61
CA LEU A 175 -21.45 15.06 -16.56
C LEU A 175 -21.10 13.59 -16.31
N ASP A 176 -21.04 13.22 -15.04
CA ASP A 176 -20.82 11.85 -14.63
C ASP A 176 -22.12 11.25 -14.10
N TYR A 177 -22.28 9.93 -14.19
CA TYR A 177 -23.40 9.27 -13.55
C TYR A 177 -22.99 7.95 -12.90
N PHE A 178 -23.77 7.54 -11.91
CA PHE A 178 -23.64 6.26 -11.23
C PHE A 178 -24.98 5.84 -10.61
N LEU A 179 -25.07 4.57 -10.26
CA LEU A 179 -26.23 3.99 -9.59
C LEU A 179 -25.99 3.80 -8.10
N VAL A 180 -27.06 3.85 -7.32
CA VAL A 180 -27.04 3.56 -5.88
C VAL A 180 -28.29 2.79 -5.48
N ARG A 181 -28.17 2.01 -4.41
CA ARG A 181 -29.27 1.21 -3.85
C ARG A 181 -29.15 1.13 -2.33
N LEU A 182 -30.27 1.00 -1.63
CA LEU A 182 -30.34 0.85 -0.16
C LEU A 182 -29.62 1.98 0.61
N CYS A 183 -29.66 3.21 0.10
CA CYS A 183 -28.90 4.35 0.66
C CYS A 183 -29.81 5.54 1.01
N SER A 184 -31.02 5.27 1.52
CA SER A 184 -32.03 6.30 1.77
C SER A 184 -31.52 7.44 2.66
N LYS A 185 -30.85 7.13 3.77
CA LYS A 185 -30.25 8.13 4.68
C LYS A 185 -29.23 9.03 3.97
N ALA A 186 -28.39 8.44 3.11
CA ALA A 186 -27.41 9.18 2.33
C ALA A 186 -28.06 10.11 1.30
N LEU A 187 -29.10 9.64 0.61
CA LEU A 187 -29.87 10.46 -0.33
C LEU A 187 -30.59 11.61 0.38
N VAL A 188 -31.21 11.37 1.55
CA VAL A 188 -31.82 12.43 2.37
C VAL A 188 -30.82 13.53 2.68
N LYS A 189 -29.58 13.19 3.06
CA LYS A 189 -28.52 14.20 3.28
C LYS A 189 -28.20 15.02 2.03
N LEU A 190 -28.21 14.40 0.85
CA LEU A 190 -28.03 15.14 -0.41
C LEU A 190 -29.20 16.08 -0.68
N PHE A 191 -30.44 15.65 -0.45
CA PHE A 191 -31.63 16.49 -0.57
C PHE A 191 -31.63 17.65 0.43
N ASP A 192 -31.23 17.41 1.68
CA ASP A 192 -31.08 18.44 2.71
C ASP A 192 -30.00 19.47 2.35
N LYS A 193 -29.03 19.09 1.50
CA LYS A 193 -28.05 19.98 0.87
C LYS A 193 -28.50 20.56 -0.47
N ASN A 194 -29.80 20.51 -0.74
CA ASN A 194 -30.43 21.00 -1.97
C ASN A 194 -29.82 20.40 -3.25
N LEU A 195 -29.35 19.15 -3.20
CA LEU A 195 -28.67 18.48 -4.30
C LEU A 195 -27.49 19.31 -4.85
N LYS A 196 -26.76 19.97 -3.95
CA LYS A 196 -25.56 20.74 -4.22
C LYS A 196 -24.38 20.18 -3.43
N LEU A 197 -23.27 19.96 -4.12
CA LEU A 197 -22.07 19.36 -3.59
C LEU A 197 -20.99 20.44 -3.44
N PRO A 198 -20.56 20.77 -2.21
CA PRO A 198 -19.48 21.73 -2.01
C PRO A 198 -18.16 21.16 -2.53
N MET A 199 -17.46 21.93 -3.38
CA MET A 199 -16.16 21.55 -3.92
C MET A 199 -15.03 22.31 -3.20
N PRO A 200 -13.93 21.65 -2.81
CA PRO A 200 -12.79 22.34 -2.18
C PRO A 200 -12.26 23.47 -3.06
N GLY A 201 -12.10 24.66 -2.49
CA GLY A 201 -11.54 25.82 -3.21
C GLY A 201 -12.49 26.50 -4.20
N SER A 202 -13.74 26.05 -4.34
CA SER A 202 -14.77 26.70 -5.18
C SER A 202 -15.85 27.35 -4.33
N SER A 203 -16.30 28.54 -4.74
CA SER A 203 -17.49 29.19 -4.19
C SER A 203 -18.80 28.70 -4.83
N ASP A 204 -18.73 28.12 -6.03
CA ASP A 204 -19.89 27.56 -6.73
C ASP A 204 -19.97 26.04 -6.48
N PRO A 205 -21.03 25.55 -5.82
CA PRO A 205 -21.20 24.13 -5.56
C PRO A 205 -21.64 23.39 -6.82
N LEU A 206 -21.17 22.17 -6.95
CA LEU A 206 -21.51 21.29 -8.05
C LEU A 206 -22.97 20.81 -7.93
N LYS A 207 -23.72 20.87 -9.04
CA LYS A 207 -25.15 20.52 -9.06
C LYS A 207 -25.34 19.03 -9.30
N LEU A 208 -26.30 18.44 -8.59
CA LEU A 208 -26.67 17.04 -8.74
C LEU A 208 -28.09 16.92 -9.33
N THR A 209 -28.31 15.85 -10.09
CA THR A 209 -29.64 15.36 -10.45
C THR A 209 -29.80 13.96 -9.92
N VAL A 210 -30.93 13.67 -9.28
CA VAL A 210 -31.25 12.36 -8.73
C VAL A 210 -32.49 11.84 -9.45
N LYS A 211 -32.36 10.68 -10.10
CA LYS A 211 -33.50 9.96 -10.69
C LYS A 211 -33.83 8.77 -9.81
N LEU A 212 -34.96 8.81 -9.10
CA LEU A 212 -35.40 7.69 -8.27
C LEU A 212 -36.12 6.64 -9.11
N ASN A 213 -35.97 5.36 -8.76
CA ASN A 213 -36.62 4.22 -9.40
C ASN A 213 -36.21 4.03 -10.87
N ILE A 214 -34.92 4.24 -11.19
CA ILE A 214 -34.41 4.17 -12.56
C ILE A 214 -34.38 2.74 -13.11
N ALA A 215 -34.28 1.73 -12.24
CA ALA A 215 -34.25 0.33 -12.64
C ALA A 215 -34.74 -0.56 -11.49
N LYS A 216 -35.31 -1.73 -11.81
CA LYS A 216 -35.63 -2.75 -10.81
C LYS A 216 -34.37 -3.56 -10.48
N TYR A 217 -34.18 -3.86 -9.20
CA TYR A 217 -33.12 -4.78 -8.76
C TYR A 217 -33.51 -6.22 -9.08
N ILE A 218 -32.55 -6.97 -9.64
CA ILE A 218 -32.69 -8.39 -9.94
C ILE A 218 -31.55 -9.14 -9.26
N GLN A 219 -31.86 -10.30 -8.68
CA GLN A 219 -30.88 -11.16 -8.02
C GLN A 219 -29.75 -11.54 -8.98
N GLY A 220 -28.50 -11.46 -8.51
CA GLY A 220 -27.30 -11.65 -9.34
C GLY A 220 -26.65 -10.34 -9.79
N GLN A 221 -27.33 -9.20 -9.67
CA GLN A 221 -26.72 -7.88 -9.81
C GLN A 221 -25.80 -7.56 -8.62
N LEU A 222 -24.85 -6.66 -8.86
CA LEU A 222 -23.80 -6.28 -7.92
C LEU A 222 -24.33 -6.01 -6.50
N TYR A 223 -23.72 -6.67 -5.52
CA TYR A 223 -24.04 -6.52 -4.11
C TYR A 223 -22.79 -6.11 -3.31
N PRO A 224 -22.71 -4.84 -2.84
CA PRO A 224 -21.49 -4.30 -2.21
C PRO A 224 -20.96 -5.13 -1.03
N ASN A 225 -21.84 -5.61 -0.15
CA ASN A 225 -21.45 -6.38 1.03
C ASN A 225 -20.73 -7.69 0.65
N GLY A 226 -21.22 -8.38 -0.39
CA GLY A 226 -20.60 -9.60 -0.89
C GLY A 226 -19.22 -9.32 -1.49
N LYS A 227 -19.12 -8.28 -2.33
CA LYS A 227 -17.85 -7.89 -2.97
C LYS A 227 -16.78 -7.46 -1.97
N ILE A 228 -17.14 -6.64 -0.99
CA ILE A 228 -16.21 -6.20 0.05
C ILE A 228 -15.77 -7.38 0.91
N PHE A 229 -16.69 -8.27 1.28
CA PHE A 229 -16.35 -9.48 2.03
C PHE A 229 -15.36 -10.36 1.25
N SER A 230 -15.63 -10.64 -0.03
CA SER A 230 -14.72 -11.43 -0.88
C SER A 230 -13.34 -10.80 -1.01
N ALA A 231 -13.26 -9.48 -1.21
CA ALA A 231 -11.97 -8.78 -1.27
C ALA A 231 -11.20 -8.85 0.06
N VAL A 232 -11.88 -8.73 1.21
CA VAL A 232 -11.23 -8.90 2.53
C VAL A 232 -10.76 -10.35 2.72
N ALA A 233 -11.58 -11.34 2.34
CA ALA A 233 -11.25 -12.75 2.43
C ALA A 233 -10.03 -13.09 1.55
N GLU A 234 -9.99 -12.62 0.30
CA GLU A 234 -8.85 -12.80 -0.59
C GLU A 234 -7.56 -12.19 0.00
N ARG A 235 -7.64 -10.97 0.55
CA ARG A 235 -6.49 -10.33 1.22
C ARG A 235 -6.06 -11.07 2.48
N CYS A 236 -6.98 -11.72 3.17
CA CYS A 236 -6.70 -12.59 4.31
C CYS A 236 -6.00 -13.89 3.87
N ASP A 237 -6.48 -14.55 2.83
CA ASP A 237 -5.85 -15.73 2.24
C ASP A 237 -4.43 -15.43 1.76
N ASN A 238 -4.25 -14.25 1.18
CA ASN A 238 -2.96 -13.75 0.71
C ASN A 238 -2.07 -13.20 1.83
N ALA A 239 -2.51 -13.15 3.09
CA ALA A 239 -1.74 -12.61 4.21
C ALA A 239 -0.37 -13.27 4.38
N GLY A 240 -0.28 -14.59 4.13
CA GLY A 240 0.98 -15.33 4.14
C GLY A 240 1.95 -14.92 3.01
N LEU A 241 1.43 -14.37 1.92
CA LEU A 241 2.22 -13.89 0.77
C LEU A 241 2.79 -12.49 0.99
N TYR A 242 2.21 -11.68 1.89
CA TYR A 242 2.68 -10.31 2.14
C TYR A 242 3.87 -10.24 3.10
N GLY A 243 4.20 -11.35 3.74
CA GLY A 243 5.48 -11.62 4.36
C GLY A 243 5.70 -10.94 5.72
N PHE A 244 5.10 -9.80 6.03
CA PHE A 244 5.03 -9.44 7.43
C PHE A 244 4.14 -10.47 8.12
N SER A 245 4.65 -11.05 9.21
CA SER A 245 3.89 -11.69 10.29
C SER A 245 2.38 -11.70 10.02
N ASN A 246 1.86 -12.80 9.46
CA ASN A 246 0.43 -13.01 9.15
C ASN A 246 -0.38 -11.69 9.05
N MET A 247 -0.05 -10.85 8.08
CA MET A 247 -0.52 -9.46 8.03
C MET A 247 -1.66 -9.32 7.05
N LEU A 248 -2.81 -8.86 7.52
CA LEU A 248 -3.91 -8.48 6.66
C LEU A 248 -3.61 -7.11 6.03
N ASN A 249 -3.35 -7.11 4.72
CA ASN A 249 -2.97 -5.90 3.98
C ASN A 249 -4.15 -5.29 3.24
N LEU A 250 -4.71 -4.21 3.81
CA LEU A 250 -5.80 -3.39 3.27
C LEU A 250 -5.30 -2.00 2.85
N ASP A 251 -4.01 -1.86 2.52
CA ASP A 251 -3.44 -0.62 1.97
C ASP A 251 -4.14 -0.22 0.67
N SER A 252 -4.52 1.06 0.57
CA SER A 252 -5.26 1.62 -0.57
C SER A 252 -6.39 0.71 -1.04
N PHE A 253 -7.22 0.22 -0.11
CA PHE A 253 -8.18 -0.86 -0.35
C PHE A 253 -9.15 -0.57 -1.49
N ARG A 254 -9.47 0.71 -1.72
CA ARG A 254 -10.30 1.16 -2.83
C ARG A 254 -9.77 0.81 -4.23
N ASN A 255 -8.48 0.51 -4.36
CA ASN A 255 -7.82 0.14 -5.61
C ASN A 255 -7.85 -1.38 -5.86
N HIS A 256 -8.65 -2.14 -5.12
CA HIS A 256 -8.82 -3.57 -5.34
C HIS A 256 -9.38 -3.84 -6.75
N GLY A 257 -8.89 -4.88 -7.45
CA GLY A 257 -9.33 -5.22 -8.80
C GLY A 257 -10.84 -5.48 -8.90
N ASP A 258 -11.40 -6.18 -7.90
CA ASP A 258 -12.83 -6.47 -7.79
C ASP A 258 -13.75 -5.24 -7.62
N PHE A 259 -13.19 -4.04 -7.45
CA PHE A 259 -13.94 -2.80 -7.23
C PHE A 259 -14.09 -1.95 -8.50
N GLU A 260 -13.85 -2.52 -9.69
CA GLU A 260 -14.01 -1.80 -10.96
C GLU A 260 -15.39 -1.14 -11.10
N GLU A 261 -16.46 -1.87 -10.78
CA GLU A 261 -17.84 -1.38 -10.84
C GLU A 261 -18.38 -0.89 -9.48
N LEU A 262 -17.55 -0.84 -8.43
CA LEU A 262 -17.96 -0.49 -7.07
C LEU A 262 -17.02 0.53 -6.45
N CYS A 263 -17.51 1.73 -6.15
CA CYS A 263 -16.70 2.74 -5.48
C CYS A 263 -16.65 2.49 -3.96
N VAL A 264 -15.53 1.97 -3.47
CA VAL A 264 -15.25 1.78 -2.04
C VAL A 264 -14.38 2.93 -1.50
N PHE A 265 -14.70 3.43 -0.32
CA PHE A 265 -13.96 4.53 0.32
C PHE A 265 -13.96 4.37 1.84
N LEU A 266 -12.83 3.98 2.43
CA LEU A 266 -12.74 3.69 3.88
C LEU A 266 -12.69 4.96 4.75
N GLY A 267 -12.61 6.15 4.15
CA GLY A 267 -12.87 7.40 4.86
C GLY A 267 -14.34 7.58 5.25
N ASN A 268 -15.26 6.90 4.55
CA ASN A 268 -16.66 6.77 4.97
C ASN A 268 -16.75 5.72 6.08
N ARG A 269 -17.41 6.08 7.18
CA ARG A 269 -17.51 5.25 8.39
C ARG A 269 -18.23 3.92 8.13
N ALA A 270 -19.32 3.92 7.35
CA ALA A 270 -20.11 2.72 7.08
C ALA A 270 -19.32 1.71 6.25
N HIS A 271 -18.54 2.19 5.27
CA HIS A 271 -17.64 1.33 4.48
C HIS A 271 -16.57 0.68 5.35
N LEU A 272 -15.95 1.46 6.24
CA LEU A 272 -14.98 0.93 7.19
C LEU A 272 -15.64 -0.08 8.16
N GLU A 273 -16.85 0.19 8.63
CA GLU A 273 -17.61 -0.71 9.49
C GLU A 273 -17.93 -2.05 8.82
N LEU A 274 -18.30 -2.03 7.53
CA LEU A 274 -18.51 -3.24 6.74
C LEU A 274 -17.20 -4.03 6.56
N VAL A 275 -16.08 -3.35 6.30
CA VAL A 275 -14.75 -3.99 6.24
C VAL A 275 -14.39 -4.62 7.58
N CYS A 276 -14.53 -3.89 8.69
CA CYS A 276 -14.19 -4.40 10.03
C CYS A 276 -15.08 -5.58 10.43
N SER A 277 -16.37 -5.51 10.08
CA SER A 277 -17.31 -6.62 10.30
C SER A 277 -16.93 -7.84 9.45
N SER A 278 -16.49 -7.62 8.20
CA SER A 278 -16.01 -8.70 7.33
C SER A 278 -14.77 -9.37 7.89
N ILE A 279 -13.81 -8.59 8.42
CA ILE A 279 -12.64 -9.10 9.14
C ILE A 279 -13.08 -9.98 10.31
N ASN A 280 -13.98 -9.48 11.16
CA ASN A 280 -14.39 -10.20 12.36
C ASN A 280 -15.15 -11.51 12.08
N ARG A 281 -15.73 -11.66 10.88
CA ARG A 281 -16.43 -12.87 10.41
C ARG A 281 -15.50 -13.96 9.86
N LEU A 282 -14.22 -13.66 9.61
CA LEU A 282 -13.27 -14.61 9.06
C LEU A 282 -12.54 -15.35 10.19
N ASP A 283 -12.83 -16.63 10.37
CA ASP A 283 -12.24 -17.46 11.44
C ASP A 283 -10.70 -17.52 11.36
N GLU A 284 -10.16 -17.51 10.14
CA GLU A 284 -8.71 -17.53 9.87
C GLU A 284 -7.98 -16.35 10.52
N ILE A 285 -8.65 -15.20 10.66
CA ILE A 285 -8.07 -13.99 11.24
C ILE A 285 -7.78 -14.19 12.73
N ARG A 286 -8.63 -14.92 13.45
CA ARG A 286 -8.46 -15.20 14.87
C ARG A 286 -7.30 -16.16 15.15
N ALA A 287 -6.94 -17.01 14.19
CA ALA A 287 -5.89 -18.02 14.38
C ALA A 287 -4.54 -17.59 13.80
N LYS A 288 -4.54 -16.82 12.71
CA LYS A 288 -3.34 -16.54 11.93
C LYS A 288 -2.93 -15.08 12.05
N ILE A 289 -3.86 -14.13 11.89
CA ILE A 289 -3.51 -12.73 11.68
C ILE A 289 -3.11 -12.04 12.98
N ASN A 290 -1.92 -11.42 12.98
CA ASN A 290 -1.41 -10.66 14.13
C ASN A 290 -1.09 -9.19 13.78
N ALA A 291 -1.25 -8.80 12.51
CA ALA A 291 -1.01 -7.44 12.05
C ALA A 291 -2.08 -7.00 11.04
N ILE A 292 -2.53 -5.75 11.14
CA ILE A 292 -3.47 -5.15 10.18
C ILE A 292 -2.86 -3.86 9.62
N LYS A 293 -2.81 -3.75 8.30
CA LYS A 293 -2.34 -2.57 7.58
C LYS A 293 -3.50 -1.89 6.86
N LEU A 294 -3.75 -0.63 7.19
CA LEU A 294 -4.86 0.22 6.72
C LEU A 294 -4.36 1.56 6.16
N THR A 295 -3.15 1.61 5.61
CA THR A 295 -2.55 2.84 5.10
C THR A 295 -3.25 3.38 3.85
N ASN A 296 -3.12 4.69 3.60
CA ASN A 296 -3.58 5.35 2.37
C ASN A 296 -5.08 5.14 2.06
N ASN A 297 -5.92 5.20 3.09
CA ASN A 297 -7.35 4.92 2.99
C ASN A 297 -8.25 6.11 3.35
N SER A 298 -7.66 7.27 3.63
CA SER A 298 -8.35 8.49 4.04
C SER A 298 -9.25 8.33 5.29
N ILE A 299 -8.95 7.36 6.16
CA ILE A 299 -9.72 7.07 7.38
C ILE A 299 -9.69 8.28 8.32
N ALA A 300 -10.86 8.82 8.62
CA ALA A 300 -11.03 9.88 9.61
C ALA A 300 -11.73 9.39 10.89
N HIS A 301 -12.62 8.40 10.75
CA HIS A 301 -13.44 7.86 11.84
C HIS A 301 -12.96 6.47 12.25
N ILE A 302 -12.31 6.38 13.40
CA ILE A 302 -11.68 5.13 13.89
C ILE A 302 -12.64 4.22 14.66
N SER A 303 -13.81 4.72 15.08
CA SER A 303 -14.76 3.96 15.89
C SER A 303 -15.12 2.57 15.34
N PRO A 304 -15.23 2.32 14.02
CA PRO A 304 -15.55 0.97 13.54
C PRO A 304 -14.45 -0.07 13.80
N LEU A 305 -13.20 0.36 14.01
CA LEU A 305 -12.11 -0.55 14.39
C LEU A 305 -12.35 -1.21 15.77
N VAL A 306 -13.33 -0.76 16.56
CA VAL A 306 -13.73 -1.48 17.78
C VAL A 306 -14.14 -2.93 17.50
N ALA A 307 -14.67 -3.22 16.31
CA ALA A 307 -15.07 -4.58 15.91
C ALA A 307 -13.90 -5.56 15.79
N ILE A 308 -12.66 -5.05 15.67
CA ILE A 308 -11.44 -5.85 15.61
C ILE A 308 -10.63 -5.81 16.91
N LYS A 309 -11.15 -5.17 17.96
CA LYS A 309 -10.45 -4.95 19.24
C LYS A 309 -10.03 -6.26 19.92
N ASP A 310 -10.89 -7.28 19.85
CA ASP A 310 -10.70 -8.56 20.54
C ASP A 310 -9.94 -9.59 19.70
N LEU A 311 -9.45 -9.19 18.52
CA LEU A 311 -8.58 -10.03 17.70
C LEU A 311 -7.16 -10.04 18.30
N PRO A 312 -6.38 -11.11 18.09
CA PRO A 312 -5.01 -11.22 18.61
C PRO A 312 -4.00 -10.38 17.80
N ILE A 313 -4.38 -9.14 17.46
CA ILE A 313 -3.56 -8.20 16.69
C ILE A 313 -2.58 -7.46 17.60
N GLN A 314 -1.31 -7.53 17.25
CA GLN A 314 -0.20 -6.87 17.93
C GLN A 314 0.27 -5.62 17.19
N THR A 315 0.05 -5.57 15.87
CA THR A 315 0.50 -4.46 15.02
C THR A 315 -0.69 -3.85 14.28
N LEU A 316 -0.81 -2.52 14.37
CA LEU A 316 -1.80 -1.75 13.63
C LEU A 316 -1.12 -0.60 12.89
N ASP A 317 -1.23 -0.59 11.56
CA ASP A 317 -0.67 0.45 10.70
C ASP A 317 -1.77 1.31 10.09
N LEU A 318 -1.84 2.57 10.54
CA LEU A 318 -2.81 3.59 10.17
C LEU A 318 -2.16 4.78 9.45
N ARG A 319 -0.92 4.65 8.94
CA ARG A 319 -0.22 5.76 8.30
C ARG A 319 -0.95 6.35 7.10
N PHE A 320 -0.71 7.63 6.83
CA PHE A 320 -1.27 8.36 5.69
C PHE A 320 -2.81 8.29 5.62
N ASN A 321 -3.45 8.50 6.77
CA ASN A 321 -4.90 8.65 6.89
C ASN A 321 -5.24 10.08 7.38
N ARG A 322 -6.49 10.33 7.76
CA ARG A 322 -6.99 11.68 8.13
C ARG A 322 -7.38 11.78 9.61
N ILE A 323 -6.70 11.03 10.47
CA ILE A 323 -6.97 11.00 11.92
C ILE A 323 -6.39 12.28 12.56
N LYS A 324 -7.26 13.16 13.06
CA LYS A 324 -6.84 14.50 13.52
C LYS A 324 -6.44 14.58 14.99
N HIS A 325 -6.86 13.65 15.85
CA HIS A 325 -6.72 13.80 17.29
C HIS A 325 -6.52 12.45 17.98
N PRO A 326 -5.66 12.34 19.02
CA PRO A 326 -5.40 11.07 19.70
C PRO A 326 -6.62 10.46 20.36
N ALA A 327 -7.56 11.29 20.87
CA ALA A 327 -8.82 10.81 21.43
C ALA A 327 -9.67 9.97 20.47
N SER A 328 -9.46 10.08 19.14
CA SER A 328 -10.14 9.23 18.16
C SER A 328 -9.78 7.74 18.30
N LEU A 329 -8.64 7.41 18.91
CA LEU A 329 -8.20 6.03 19.16
C LEU A 329 -8.74 5.46 20.49
N ARG A 330 -9.45 6.25 21.30
CA ARG A 330 -10.07 5.80 22.56
C ARG A 330 -10.94 4.52 22.41
N PRO A 331 -11.70 4.31 21.32
CA PRO A 331 -12.46 3.06 21.14
C PRO A 331 -11.60 1.79 21.14
N LEU A 332 -10.31 1.91 20.82
CA LEU A 332 -9.35 0.81 20.83
C LEU A 332 -8.68 0.62 22.19
N LYS A 333 -9.03 1.43 23.22
CA LYS A 333 -8.45 1.29 24.56
C LYS A 333 -8.61 -0.13 25.07
N GLY A 334 -7.48 -0.71 25.50
CA GLY A 334 -7.40 -2.07 26.02
C GLY A 334 -7.24 -3.19 24.98
N CYS A 335 -7.04 -2.86 23.69
CA CYS A 335 -6.60 -3.87 22.73
C CYS A 335 -5.13 -4.28 22.96
N GLY A 336 -4.76 -5.48 22.50
CA GLY A 336 -3.39 -6.03 22.62
C GLY A 336 -2.34 -5.45 21.66
N ILE A 337 -2.54 -4.23 21.16
CA ILE A 337 -1.63 -3.59 20.21
C ILE A 337 -0.34 -3.15 20.92
N ASN A 338 0.79 -3.65 20.42
CA ASN A 338 2.13 -3.35 20.90
C ASN A 338 2.87 -2.42 19.91
N GLU A 339 2.57 -2.50 18.63
CA GLU A 339 3.14 -1.64 17.59
C GLU A 339 2.06 -0.84 16.86
N LEU A 340 2.18 0.48 16.88
CA LEU A 340 1.26 1.39 16.21
C LEU A 340 2.02 2.26 15.20
N TYR A 341 1.51 2.38 13.98
CA TYR A 341 2.04 3.31 12.99
C TYR A 341 0.96 4.33 12.61
N ILE A 342 1.25 5.62 12.77
CA ILE A 342 0.31 6.75 12.61
C ILE A 342 0.92 7.94 11.86
N GLU A 343 2.18 7.86 11.42
CA GLU A 343 2.83 8.84 10.55
C GLU A 343 1.93 9.30 9.39
N GLY A 344 1.95 10.60 9.09
CA GLY A 344 1.13 11.19 8.02
C GLY A 344 -0.33 11.44 8.40
N ASN A 345 -0.71 11.32 9.68
CA ASN A 345 -2.01 11.75 10.22
C ASN A 345 -1.84 13.01 11.07
N GLY A 346 -2.86 13.88 11.14
CA GLY A 346 -2.82 15.11 11.96
C GLY A 346 -2.72 14.88 13.48
N ILE A 347 -2.89 13.64 13.95
CA ILE A 347 -2.63 13.25 15.35
C ILE A 347 -1.20 13.58 15.81
N VAL A 348 -0.21 13.49 14.92
CA VAL A 348 1.21 13.70 15.28
C VAL A 348 1.51 15.18 15.57
N ASP A 349 0.65 16.09 15.11
CA ASP A 349 0.75 17.53 15.34
C ASP A 349 0.18 17.96 16.70
N VAL A 350 -0.53 17.07 17.40
CA VAL A 350 -1.15 17.36 18.70
C VAL A 350 -0.12 17.25 19.83
N PRO A 351 0.15 18.31 20.61
CA PRO A 351 1.09 18.24 21.72
C PRO A 351 0.72 17.16 22.75
N GLY A 352 1.70 16.37 23.18
CA GLY A 352 1.47 15.31 24.18
C GLY A 352 0.68 14.10 23.67
N TYR A 353 0.45 13.96 22.35
CA TYR A 353 -0.30 12.83 21.80
C TYR A 353 0.24 11.47 22.26
N MET A 354 1.56 11.33 22.42
CA MET A 354 2.20 10.09 22.87
C MET A 354 1.73 9.64 24.25
N ASP A 355 1.49 10.58 25.17
CA ASP A 355 1.07 10.24 26.53
C ASP A 355 -0.38 9.78 26.57
N VAL A 356 -1.24 10.42 25.76
CA VAL A 356 -2.62 9.97 25.53
C VAL A 356 -2.64 8.57 24.91
N LEU A 357 -1.77 8.30 23.93
CA LEU A 357 -1.67 6.98 23.30
C LEU A 357 -1.18 5.90 24.27
N LYS A 358 -0.23 6.20 25.16
CA LYS A 358 0.19 5.26 26.22
C LYS A 358 -0.93 4.94 27.20
N GLU A 359 -1.84 5.87 27.45
CA GLU A 359 -3.02 5.60 28.29
C GLU A 359 -3.99 4.61 27.63
N TYR A 360 -4.11 4.66 26.30
CA TYR A 360 -4.99 3.78 25.53
C TYR A 360 -4.36 2.41 25.25
N PHE A 361 -3.05 2.40 25.01
CA PHE A 361 -2.24 1.22 24.68
C PHE A 361 -1.12 1.06 25.73
N PRO A 362 -1.41 0.57 26.94
CA PRO A 362 -0.44 0.52 28.04
C PRO A 362 0.77 -0.39 27.77
N HIS A 363 0.65 -1.34 26.84
CA HIS A 363 1.71 -2.28 26.44
C HIS A 363 2.43 -1.88 25.14
N ILE A 364 2.20 -0.66 24.65
CA ILE A 364 2.80 -0.18 23.42
C ILE A 364 4.33 -0.10 23.53
N ILE A 365 5.04 -0.78 22.62
CA ILE A 365 6.50 -0.83 22.55
C ILE A 365 7.05 0.04 21.43
N LYS A 366 6.22 0.40 20.44
CA LYS A 366 6.64 1.15 19.25
C LYS A 366 5.50 2.01 18.72
N ILE A 367 5.79 3.29 18.49
CA ILE A 367 4.97 4.23 17.74
C ILE A 367 5.81 4.76 16.57
N ASP A 368 5.42 4.47 15.34
CA ASP A 368 6.18 4.80 14.13
C ASP A 368 7.65 4.33 14.23
N SER A 369 8.60 5.26 14.15
CA SER A 369 10.04 4.99 14.32
C SER A 369 10.50 5.02 15.78
N THR A 370 9.62 5.37 16.73
CA THR A 370 9.95 5.61 18.14
C THR A 370 9.58 4.41 19.01
N PHE A 371 10.57 3.81 19.68
CA PHE A 371 10.34 2.73 20.65
C PHE A 371 10.11 3.28 22.06
N LEU A 372 9.14 2.71 22.78
CA LEU A 372 8.70 3.12 24.11
C LEU A 372 9.04 2.00 25.11
N GLY A 373 10.04 2.20 25.97
CA GLY A 373 10.44 1.23 27.00
C GLY A 373 11.96 1.03 27.14
N ALA A 374 12.43 0.02 27.88
CA ALA A 374 13.86 -0.22 28.15
C ALA A 374 14.73 -0.41 26.87
N LYS A 375 14.10 -0.75 25.73
CA LYS A 375 14.75 -0.75 24.41
C LYS A 375 15.05 0.65 23.88
N GLN A 376 14.38 1.70 24.34
CA GLN A 376 14.71 3.11 24.09
C GLN A 376 16.10 3.46 24.66
N ARG A 377 16.58 2.80 25.73
CA ARG A 377 17.99 2.93 26.19
C ARG A 377 18.98 2.20 25.30
N LYS A 378 18.58 1.09 24.65
CA LYS A 378 19.38 0.43 23.62
C LYS A 378 19.34 1.21 22.32
N GLN A 379 18.22 1.82 21.94
CA GLN A 379 18.08 2.52 20.67
C GLN A 379 18.46 4.00 20.73
N GLN A 380 18.32 4.71 21.84
CA GLN A 380 19.06 5.96 22.05
C GLN A 380 20.55 5.67 22.13
N LYS A 381 20.98 4.52 22.69
CA LYS A 381 22.36 4.06 22.52
C LYS A 381 22.68 3.67 21.08
N VAL A 382 21.77 3.17 20.24
CA VAL A 382 22.01 2.75 18.84
C VAL A 382 21.83 3.90 17.84
N VAL A 383 21.09 4.96 18.15
CA VAL A 383 20.95 6.19 17.35
C VAL A 383 22.03 7.19 17.77
N ALA A 384 22.32 7.31 19.07
CA ALA A 384 23.56 7.95 19.51
C ALA A 384 24.80 7.11 19.14
N ALA A 385 24.68 5.78 18.99
CA ALA A 385 25.74 4.99 18.35
C ALA A 385 25.65 4.97 16.83
N ALA A 386 24.54 5.26 16.15
CA ALA A 386 24.52 5.45 14.70
C ALA A 386 25.34 6.70 14.34
N ASN A 387 25.25 7.71 15.21
CA ASN A 387 26.10 8.90 15.21
C ASN A 387 27.49 8.67 15.88
N ARG A 388 27.81 7.46 16.39
CA ARG A 388 29.15 7.14 16.95
C ARG A 388 29.81 5.88 16.36
N VAL A 389 29.14 5.15 15.47
CA VAL A 389 29.68 4.03 14.68
C VAL A 389 30.35 4.71 13.51
N GLY A 390 31.61 5.12 13.76
CA GLY A 390 32.64 5.57 12.82
C GLY A 390 32.24 6.63 11.79
N GLY A 391 32.88 7.79 11.81
CA GLY A 391 32.98 8.61 10.60
C GLY A 391 32.48 10.04 10.60
N ASP A 392 32.34 10.71 11.74
CA ASP A 392 32.06 12.16 11.72
C ASP A 392 33.34 12.97 11.44
N ASP A 393 34.52 12.37 11.62
CA ASP A 393 35.78 13.00 11.29
C ASP A 393 35.88 13.16 9.77
N GLU A 394 36.04 14.40 9.33
CA GLU A 394 36.28 14.72 7.93
C GLU A 394 37.63 14.14 7.47
N VAL A 395 37.72 13.86 6.17
CA VAL A 395 39.00 13.49 5.55
C VAL A 395 39.89 14.73 5.50
N GLU A 396 40.84 14.82 6.42
CA GLU A 396 41.90 15.83 6.37
C GLU A 396 42.84 15.52 5.19
N VAL A 397 42.82 16.38 4.17
CA VAL A 397 43.72 16.28 3.02
C VAL A 397 45.15 16.53 3.48
N THR A 398 45.96 15.48 3.54
CA THR A 398 47.36 15.55 3.99
C THR A 398 48.33 15.84 2.84
N SER A 399 47.90 15.67 1.59
CA SER A 399 48.72 15.91 0.40
C SER A 399 48.05 16.89 -0.57
N THR A 400 48.66 18.04 -0.79
CA THR A 400 48.31 18.98 -1.87
C THR A 400 49.04 18.66 -3.19
N VAL A 401 49.87 17.61 -3.20
CA VAL A 401 50.77 17.23 -4.31
C VAL A 401 50.43 15.83 -4.86
N GLY A 402 49.27 15.27 -4.51
CA GLY A 402 48.81 13.98 -5.02
C GLY A 402 48.82 13.93 -6.56
N GLU A 403 49.18 12.78 -7.14
CA GLU A 403 49.21 12.63 -8.59
C GLU A 403 47.79 12.73 -9.16
N MET A 404 47.63 13.57 -10.18
CA MET A 404 46.35 13.85 -10.81
C MET A 404 46.26 13.14 -12.16
N PHE A 405 45.18 12.38 -12.34
CA PHE A 405 44.79 11.81 -13.62
C PHE A 405 43.60 12.60 -14.16
N ALA A 406 43.78 13.20 -15.33
CA ALA A 406 42.76 13.93 -16.06
C ALA A 406 42.86 13.59 -17.56
N SER A 407 41.73 13.69 -18.25
CA SER A 407 41.67 13.52 -19.70
C SER A 407 41.95 14.84 -20.40
N ILE A 408 42.95 14.87 -21.28
CA ILE A 408 43.25 16.04 -22.13
C ILE A 408 43.15 15.57 -23.57
N ASN A 409 42.25 16.20 -24.36
CA ASN A 409 41.95 15.81 -25.74
C ASN A 409 41.60 14.31 -25.89
N GLY A 410 40.89 13.73 -24.92
CA GLY A 410 40.46 12.33 -24.96
C GLY A 410 41.56 11.31 -24.65
N VAL A 411 42.69 11.75 -24.10
CA VAL A 411 43.80 10.90 -23.66
C VAL A 411 44.09 11.16 -22.18
N VAL A 412 44.16 10.10 -21.38
CA VAL A 412 44.60 10.18 -19.99
C VAL A 412 46.12 10.04 -19.96
N ARG A 413 46.81 11.10 -19.56
CA ARG A 413 48.28 11.07 -19.43
C ARG A 413 48.69 10.05 -18.36
N ASN A 414 49.77 9.32 -18.61
CA ASN A 414 50.35 8.33 -17.69
C ASN A 414 49.37 7.23 -17.23
N ALA A 415 48.36 6.87 -18.05
CA ALA A 415 47.38 5.84 -17.69
C ALA A 415 48.01 4.48 -17.30
N SER A 416 49.18 4.15 -17.85
CA SER A 416 49.96 2.96 -17.48
C SER A 416 50.38 2.95 -16.02
N ASP A 417 50.67 4.12 -15.47
CA ASP A 417 51.26 4.30 -14.14
C ASP A 417 50.20 4.13 -13.06
N PHE A 418 48.92 4.21 -13.43
CA PHE A 418 47.78 3.99 -12.54
C PHE A 418 47.84 2.63 -11.83
N LYS A 419 48.50 1.62 -12.43
CA LYS A 419 48.67 0.29 -11.84
C LYS A 419 49.38 0.28 -10.48
N LYS A 420 50.18 1.31 -10.16
CA LYS A 420 50.85 1.42 -8.86
C LYS A 420 49.88 1.57 -7.68
N TYR A 421 48.63 1.97 -7.93
CA TYR A 421 47.60 2.16 -6.91
C TYR A 421 46.79 0.90 -6.57
N LYS A 422 47.11 -0.27 -7.15
CA LYS A 422 46.31 -1.51 -7.00
C LYS A 422 46.06 -1.97 -5.56
N PHE A 423 47.01 -1.72 -4.68
CA PHE A 423 46.93 -2.12 -3.27
C PHE A 423 46.93 -0.92 -2.32
N ASN A 424 46.54 0.25 -2.84
CA ASN A 424 46.56 1.47 -2.08
C ASN A 424 45.34 1.54 -1.14
N THR A 425 45.59 1.87 0.12
CA THR A 425 44.59 1.97 1.19
C THR A 425 44.35 3.40 1.64
N LYS A 426 44.83 4.39 0.87
CA LYS A 426 44.63 5.82 1.13
C LYS A 426 43.33 6.29 0.49
N TRP A 427 42.83 7.42 0.96
CA TRP A 427 41.73 8.12 0.33
C TRP A 427 42.17 8.74 -1.00
N HIS A 428 41.34 8.56 -2.01
CA HIS A 428 41.47 9.19 -3.32
C HIS A 428 40.30 10.15 -3.52
N GLN A 429 40.57 11.30 -4.13
CA GLN A 429 39.52 12.27 -4.44
C GLN A 429 39.09 12.12 -5.89
N VAL A 430 37.78 12.10 -6.10
CA VAL A 430 37.14 12.17 -7.42
C VAL A 430 36.50 13.54 -7.56
N VAL A 431 36.80 14.23 -8.65
CA VAL A 431 36.20 15.52 -9.01
C VAL A 431 35.44 15.35 -10.32
N VAL A 432 34.17 15.72 -10.33
CA VAL A 432 33.29 15.65 -11.51
C VAL A 432 32.95 17.07 -11.96
N SER A 433 33.39 17.48 -13.14
CA SER A 433 33.13 18.83 -13.67
C SER A 433 31.88 18.84 -14.55
N HIS A 434 30.83 19.57 -14.12
CA HIS A 434 29.51 19.59 -14.77
C HIS A 434 29.01 21.01 -15.13
N ASP A 435 29.73 22.06 -14.75
CA ASP A 435 29.38 23.46 -15.03
C ASP A 435 27.99 23.88 -14.53
N GLY A 436 27.49 23.23 -13.47
CA GLY A 436 26.21 23.54 -12.84
C GLY A 436 25.00 22.97 -13.55
N ARG A 437 25.20 22.08 -14.53
CA ARG A 437 24.12 21.54 -15.37
C ARG A 437 23.42 20.30 -14.81
N TYR A 438 24.08 19.58 -13.92
CA TYR A 438 23.60 18.32 -13.34
C TYR A 438 23.70 18.40 -11.82
N ASP A 439 22.75 17.76 -11.13
CA ASP A 439 22.76 17.66 -9.68
C ASP A 439 23.45 16.37 -9.19
N LYS A 440 23.63 16.29 -7.86
CA LYS A 440 24.25 15.13 -7.20
C LYS A 440 23.57 13.81 -7.59
N THR A 441 22.23 13.79 -7.64
CA THR A 441 21.45 12.58 -7.90
C THR A 441 21.75 12.06 -9.29
N GLU A 442 21.70 12.94 -10.28
CA GLU A 442 21.95 12.60 -11.68
C GLU A 442 23.40 12.14 -11.91
N ILE A 443 24.38 12.79 -11.27
CA ILE A 443 25.79 12.38 -11.36
C ILE A 443 25.97 10.98 -10.77
N LEU A 444 25.45 10.72 -9.57
CA LEU A 444 25.56 9.43 -8.90
C LEU A 444 24.85 8.30 -9.66
N GLU A 445 23.64 8.54 -10.18
CA GLU A 445 22.92 7.53 -10.96
C GLU A 445 23.70 7.10 -12.22
N ASN A 446 24.34 8.04 -12.91
CA ASN A 446 25.17 7.72 -14.08
C ASN A 446 26.48 7.04 -13.68
N LEU A 447 27.13 7.44 -12.58
CA LEU A 447 28.33 6.78 -12.05
C LEU A 447 28.05 5.33 -11.63
N PHE A 448 27.00 5.09 -10.85
CA PHE A 448 26.63 3.74 -10.42
C PHE A 448 26.25 2.84 -11.60
N ALA A 449 25.61 3.40 -12.63
CA ALA A 449 25.31 2.64 -13.84
C ALA A 449 26.57 2.29 -14.64
N MET A 450 27.55 3.20 -14.71
CA MET A 450 28.83 2.97 -15.38
C MET A 450 29.72 1.97 -14.63
N LEU A 451 29.65 1.98 -13.30
CA LEU A 451 30.51 1.19 -12.41
C LEU A 451 29.77 0.00 -11.76
N ASP A 452 28.67 -0.47 -12.36
CA ASP A 452 27.75 -1.44 -11.77
C ASP A 452 28.40 -2.75 -11.28
N SER A 453 29.52 -3.14 -11.90
CA SER A 453 30.26 -4.37 -11.62
C SER A 453 31.38 -4.20 -10.58
N TYR A 454 31.63 -3.00 -10.08
CA TYR A 454 32.77 -2.68 -9.21
C TYR A 454 32.34 -2.17 -7.84
N ASP A 455 33.14 -2.44 -6.81
CA ASP A 455 32.94 -1.84 -5.50
C ASP A 455 33.28 -0.35 -5.57
N PHE A 456 32.26 0.49 -5.44
CA PHE A 456 32.40 1.93 -5.55
C PHE A 456 31.38 2.61 -4.63
N TYR A 457 31.90 3.34 -3.63
CA TYR A 457 31.10 3.96 -2.58
C TYR A 457 31.61 5.39 -2.36
N PRO A 458 31.00 6.40 -3.02
CA PRO A 458 31.33 7.80 -2.79
C PRO A 458 31.15 8.18 -1.32
N CYS A 459 32.18 8.75 -0.73
CA CYS A 459 32.21 9.16 0.67
C CYS A 459 32.42 10.68 0.77
N TYR A 460 31.84 11.30 1.80
CA TYR A 460 31.99 12.73 2.09
C TYR A 460 31.70 13.65 0.88
N TYR A 461 30.61 13.36 0.16
CA TYR A 461 30.23 14.06 -1.06
C TYR A 461 29.94 15.55 -0.82
N ARG A 462 30.55 16.42 -1.63
CA ARG A 462 30.37 17.87 -1.61
C ARG A 462 30.00 18.36 -3.00
N THR A 463 28.95 19.17 -3.07
CA THR A 463 28.47 19.78 -4.31
C THR A 463 28.86 21.24 -4.38
N TYR A 464 29.43 21.65 -5.51
CA TYR A 464 29.75 23.05 -5.82
C TYR A 464 29.02 23.49 -7.08
N SER A 465 29.05 24.79 -7.38
CA SER A 465 28.28 25.36 -8.50
C SER A 465 28.69 24.86 -9.88
N LYS A 466 29.91 24.32 -10.04
CA LYS A 466 30.44 23.84 -11.33
C LYS A 466 31.03 22.44 -11.29
N GLN A 467 31.24 21.90 -10.11
CA GLN A 467 31.86 20.60 -9.92
C GLN A 467 31.39 19.96 -8.63
N ASP A 468 31.47 18.64 -8.59
CA ASP A 468 31.26 17.86 -7.39
C ASP A 468 32.56 17.17 -6.99
N GLU A 469 32.75 16.99 -5.68
CA GLU A 469 33.92 16.34 -5.12
C GLU A 469 33.52 15.31 -4.09
N PHE A 470 34.16 14.14 -4.11
CA PHE A 470 33.97 13.12 -3.08
C PHE A 470 35.22 12.27 -2.95
N PHE A 471 35.30 11.52 -1.86
CA PHE A 471 36.39 10.61 -1.58
C PHE A 471 35.98 9.16 -1.77
N VAL A 472 36.95 8.32 -2.09
CA VAL A 472 36.78 6.87 -2.19
C VAL A 472 38.03 6.17 -1.66
N ILE A 473 37.86 4.94 -1.21
CA ILE A 473 38.93 4.11 -0.65
C ILE A 473 38.71 2.66 -1.08
N ASN A 474 39.78 1.89 -1.27
CA ASN A 474 39.72 0.46 -1.62
C ASN A 474 38.83 0.13 -2.85
N CYS A 475 38.84 0.98 -3.87
CA CYS A 475 38.02 0.85 -5.08
C CYS A 475 38.85 0.89 -6.38
N TYR A 476 40.06 0.33 -6.33
CA TYR A 476 41.03 0.41 -7.42
C TYR A 476 40.44 0.00 -8.78
N GLU A 477 39.70 -1.10 -8.83
CA GLU A 477 39.12 -1.62 -10.07
C GLU A 477 38.13 -0.64 -10.70
N ALA A 478 37.30 0.03 -9.88
CA ALA A 478 36.38 1.06 -10.34
C ALA A 478 37.14 2.25 -10.93
N LEU A 479 38.17 2.73 -10.24
CA LEU A 479 38.98 3.86 -10.71
C LEU A 479 39.81 3.51 -11.95
N ALA A 480 40.35 2.30 -12.02
CA ALA A 480 41.05 1.80 -13.21
C ALA A 480 40.11 1.74 -14.42
N PHE A 481 38.85 1.34 -14.22
CA PHE A 481 37.82 1.37 -15.25
C PHE A 481 37.50 2.80 -15.70
N LEU A 482 37.43 3.77 -14.78
CA LEU A 482 37.28 5.18 -15.15
C LEU A 482 38.46 5.68 -16.00
N VAL A 483 39.69 5.32 -15.65
CA VAL A 483 40.90 5.65 -16.45
C VAL A 483 40.83 5.03 -17.85
N GLN A 484 40.45 3.76 -17.95
CA GLN A 484 40.25 3.06 -19.24
C GLN A 484 39.13 3.72 -20.07
N SER A 485 38.09 4.21 -19.40
CA SER A 485 36.98 4.95 -20.00
C SER A 485 37.32 6.43 -20.25
N LYS A 486 38.62 6.77 -20.28
CA LYS A 486 39.13 8.11 -20.59
C LYS A 486 38.63 9.20 -19.64
N LEU A 487 38.29 8.82 -18.40
CA LEU A 487 37.79 9.70 -17.35
C LEU A 487 36.61 10.58 -17.83
N ALA A 488 35.72 10.00 -18.63
CA ALA A 488 34.55 10.67 -19.15
C ALA A 488 33.29 9.94 -18.68
N LEU A 489 32.34 10.68 -18.11
CA LEU A 489 31.05 10.16 -17.70
C LEU A 489 29.98 10.59 -18.68
N LYS A 490 29.29 9.61 -19.27
CA LYS A 490 28.15 9.88 -20.14
C LYS A 490 26.89 10.12 -19.29
N ILE A 491 26.26 11.27 -19.45
CA ILE A 491 24.97 11.59 -18.82
C ILE A 491 23.84 11.16 -19.74
N LYS A 492 22.98 10.26 -19.26
CA LYS A 492 21.91 9.66 -20.09
C LYS A 492 20.84 10.64 -20.56
N SER A 493 20.49 11.64 -19.74
CA SER A 493 19.42 12.60 -20.03
C SER A 493 19.76 13.53 -21.20
N SER A 494 21.00 14.02 -21.25
CA SER A 494 21.49 14.95 -22.27
C SER A 494 22.31 14.28 -23.37
N ASN A 495 22.70 13.01 -23.18
CA ASN A 495 23.61 12.27 -24.05
C ASN A 495 25.01 12.93 -24.18
N GLU A 496 25.38 13.80 -23.25
CA GLU A 496 26.67 14.47 -23.19
C GLU A 496 27.69 13.71 -22.34
N TYR A 497 28.97 14.05 -22.51
CA TYR A 497 30.05 13.57 -21.65
C TYR A 497 30.55 14.70 -20.75
N ILE A 498 30.68 14.41 -19.46
CA ILE A 498 31.31 15.30 -18.48
C ILE A 498 32.65 14.72 -18.02
N SER A 499 33.55 15.61 -17.56
CA SER A 499 34.92 15.25 -17.20
C SER A 499 35.01 14.76 -15.76
N ILE A 500 35.77 13.69 -15.55
CA ILE A 500 36.19 13.20 -14.24
C ILE A 500 37.69 13.47 -14.07
N VAL A 501 38.09 13.90 -12.89
CA VAL A 501 39.49 14.01 -12.48
C VAL A 501 39.70 13.17 -11.24
N LEU A 502 40.75 12.34 -11.25
CA LEU A 502 41.15 11.55 -10.09
C LEU A 502 42.39 12.18 -9.47
N LYS A 503 42.37 12.44 -8.17
CA LYS A 503 43.56 12.81 -7.40
C LYS A 503 43.87 11.69 -6.42
N MET A 504 45.03 11.08 -6.58
CA MET A 504 45.43 9.90 -5.80
C MET A 504 46.20 10.31 -4.54
N ASP A 505 46.19 9.44 -3.53
CA ASP A 505 46.92 9.61 -2.26
C ASP A 505 46.65 10.94 -1.53
N MET A 506 45.37 11.33 -1.45
CA MET A 506 44.98 12.62 -0.88
C MET A 506 45.01 12.64 0.65
N ALA A 507 44.73 11.51 1.30
CA ALA A 507 44.78 11.38 2.75
C ALA A 507 45.01 9.93 3.20
N ASP A 508 45.70 9.75 4.32
CA ASP A 508 45.76 8.46 5.01
C ASP A 508 44.44 8.17 5.71
N PHE A 509 44.05 6.90 5.79
CA PHE A 509 42.92 6.47 6.61
C PHE A 509 43.25 6.66 8.10
N LYS A 510 42.32 7.25 8.86
CA LYS A 510 42.44 7.46 10.30
C LYS A 510 41.27 6.82 11.03
N ASP A 511 41.54 6.32 12.24
CA ASP A 511 40.49 5.88 13.15
C ASP A 511 39.49 7.00 13.38
N GLY A 512 38.20 6.67 13.38
CA GLY A 512 37.13 7.66 13.49
C GLY A 512 36.54 8.11 12.15
N GLN A 513 37.16 7.75 11.01
CA GLN A 513 36.61 7.97 9.68
C GLN A 513 35.59 6.89 9.27
N VAL A 514 34.85 7.17 8.20
CA VAL A 514 33.80 6.30 7.66
C VAL A 514 34.37 4.95 7.21
N VAL A 515 33.74 3.85 7.67
CA VAL A 515 33.97 2.49 7.19
C VAL A 515 32.70 1.95 6.54
N VAL A 516 32.74 1.77 5.21
CA VAL A 516 31.57 1.37 4.39
C VAL A 516 30.93 0.08 4.89
N GLU A 517 31.73 -0.95 5.19
CA GLU A 517 31.22 -2.24 5.68
C GLU A 517 30.51 -2.11 7.03
N GLU A 518 31.00 -1.25 7.93
CA GLU A 518 30.34 -0.99 9.22
C GLU A 518 29.00 -0.28 9.02
N LYS A 519 28.93 0.70 8.12
CA LYS A 519 27.68 1.40 7.78
C LYS A 519 26.63 0.45 7.19
N LEU A 520 27.04 -0.45 6.28
CA LEU A 520 26.15 -1.47 5.73
C LEU A 520 25.70 -2.48 6.79
N ASN A 521 26.61 -2.98 7.63
CA ASN A 521 26.27 -3.89 8.72
C ASN A 521 25.31 -3.25 9.73
N PHE A 522 25.48 -1.96 10.01
CA PHE A 522 24.57 -1.18 10.82
C PHE A 522 23.17 -1.10 10.18
N ALA A 523 23.10 -0.78 8.88
CA ALA A 523 21.84 -0.70 8.14
C ALA A 523 21.05 -2.02 8.13
N LEU A 524 21.75 -3.15 8.30
CA LEU A 524 21.21 -4.51 8.34
C LEU A 524 20.78 -4.98 9.76
N GLN A 525 21.08 -4.25 10.84
CA GLN A 525 20.84 -4.74 12.21
C GLN A 525 19.36 -5.01 12.50
N ASP A 526 18.48 -4.09 12.10
CA ASP A 526 17.05 -4.16 12.39
C ASP A 526 16.23 -4.75 11.22
N ARG A 527 16.90 -5.43 10.28
CA ARG A 527 16.27 -5.98 9.07
C ARG A 527 16.00 -7.47 9.13
N PHE A 528 16.49 -8.16 10.17
CA PHE A 528 16.24 -9.58 10.35
C PHE A 528 15.31 -9.82 11.54
N ASN A 529 14.14 -10.40 11.28
CA ASN A 529 13.19 -10.80 12.32
C ASN A 529 12.47 -12.07 11.92
N ASP A 530 12.22 -12.96 12.89
CA ASP A 530 11.49 -14.22 12.71
C ASP A 530 11.87 -14.99 11.43
N ARG A 531 13.17 -15.25 11.26
CA ARG A 531 13.75 -15.94 10.09
C ARG A 531 13.53 -15.25 8.74
N CYS A 532 13.08 -14.01 8.73
CA CYS A 532 12.93 -13.19 7.53
C CYS A 532 13.96 -12.05 7.52
N LEU A 533 14.71 -11.92 6.43
CA LEU A 533 15.52 -10.75 6.13
C LEU A 533 14.70 -9.81 5.22
N ASP A 534 14.21 -8.72 5.78
CA ASP A 534 13.39 -7.73 5.07
C ASP A 534 14.23 -6.53 4.60
N LEU A 535 14.53 -6.51 3.31
CA LEU A 535 15.21 -5.41 2.63
C LEU A 535 14.24 -4.69 1.68
N CYS A 536 12.95 -4.61 1.98
CA CYS A 536 12.02 -3.79 1.21
C CYS A 536 12.36 -2.30 1.36
N ASN A 537 12.27 -1.52 0.27
CA ASN A 537 12.57 -0.09 0.25
C ASN A 537 13.94 0.25 0.86
N PHE A 538 14.93 -0.63 0.70
CA PHE A 538 16.19 -0.50 1.41
C PHE A 538 17.00 0.71 0.96
N GLN A 539 16.87 1.12 -0.31
CA GLN A 539 17.47 2.37 -0.82
C GLN A 539 17.13 3.58 0.07
N GLN A 540 15.86 3.76 0.42
CA GLN A 540 15.41 4.90 1.26
C GLN A 540 16.06 4.93 2.65
N HIS A 541 16.51 3.77 3.15
CA HIS A 541 17.24 3.70 4.41
C HIS A 541 18.71 4.01 4.22
N LEU A 542 19.31 3.52 3.13
CA LEU A 542 20.70 3.85 2.79
C LEU A 542 20.88 5.35 2.51
N ASP A 543 19.89 6.00 1.91
CA ASP A 543 19.89 7.46 1.65
C ASP A 543 19.98 8.30 2.95
N ARG A 544 19.65 7.72 4.12
CA ARG A 544 19.73 8.38 5.43
C ARG A 544 21.09 8.20 6.10
N ILE A 545 21.95 7.33 5.56
CA ILE A 545 23.29 7.09 6.11
C ILE A 545 24.17 8.28 5.71
N LYS A 546 24.71 8.96 6.72
CA LYS A 546 25.59 10.10 6.47
C LYS A 546 26.94 9.65 5.90
N PHE A 547 27.52 10.52 5.09
CA PHE A 547 28.89 10.46 4.58
C PHE A 547 29.22 9.31 3.62
N VAL A 548 28.27 8.45 3.26
CA VAL A 548 28.44 7.44 2.20
C VAL A 548 27.18 7.39 1.34
N ASP A 549 27.37 7.43 0.02
CA ASP A 549 26.30 7.23 -0.94
C ASP A 549 26.30 5.76 -1.42
N PHE A 550 25.14 5.12 -1.35
CA PHE A 550 24.93 3.74 -1.79
C PHE A 550 23.85 3.65 -2.87
N SER A 551 23.92 2.62 -3.70
CA SER A 551 22.86 2.30 -4.66
C SER A 551 22.52 0.82 -4.63
N VAL A 552 21.36 0.46 -4.08
CA VAL A 552 20.82 -0.92 -4.10
C VAL A 552 20.48 -1.36 -5.53
N LYS A 553 20.27 -0.40 -6.43
CA LYS A 553 20.11 -0.68 -7.87
C LYS A 553 21.39 -1.26 -8.49
N SER A 554 22.57 -0.98 -7.89
CA SER A 554 23.84 -1.54 -8.35
C SER A 554 23.93 -3.03 -8.02
N THR A 555 24.24 -3.84 -9.04
CA THR A 555 24.44 -5.28 -8.91
C THR A 555 25.52 -5.60 -7.89
N ARG A 556 26.65 -4.87 -7.92
CA ARG A 556 27.76 -5.10 -6.98
C ARG A 556 27.40 -4.69 -5.55
N THR A 557 26.83 -3.50 -5.34
CA THR A 557 26.41 -3.06 -4.00
C THR A 557 25.38 -4.00 -3.39
N LEU A 558 24.37 -4.42 -4.15
CA LEU A 558 23.38 -5.40 -3.68
C LEU A 558 24.02 -6.75 -3.34
N SER A 559 24.95 -7.23 -4.17
CA SER A 559 25.70 -8.46 -3.91
C SER A 559 26.49 -8.39 -2.58
N THR A 560 27.13 -7.25 -2.31
CA THR A 560 27.84 -6.98 -1.06
C THR A 560 26.89 -6.97 0.14
N ILE A 561 25.75 -6.26 0.04
CA ILE A 561 24.70 -6.24 1.07
C ILE A 561 24.22 -7.67 1.39
N LEU A 562 23.89 -8.45 0.35
CA LEU A 562 23.43 -9.82 0.51
C LEU A 562 24.49 -10.74 1.10
N THR A 563 25.76 -10.54 0.77
CA THR A 563 26.88 -11.31 1.34
C THR A 563 27.07 -11.01 2.82
N LEU A 564 27.08 -9.73 3.20
CA LEU A 564 27.20 -9.31 4.60
C LEU A 564 26.04 -9.83 5.44
N ALA A 565 24.81 -9.67 4.93
CA ALA A 565 23.64 -10.18 5.61
C ALA A 565 23.61 -11.72 5.65
N GLY A 566 24.13 -12.39 4.61
CA GLY A 566 24.23 -13.85 4.55
C GLY A 566 25.20 -14.40 5.59
N ARG A 567 26.37 -13.77 5.78
CA ARG A 567 27.33 -14.12 6.85
C ARG A 567 26.70 -14.05 8.24
N LYS A 568 25.81 -13.09 8.46
CA LYS A 568 25.21 -12.83 9.79
C LYS A 568 23.92 -13.60 10.05
N TYR A 569 23.05 -13.70 9.04
CA TYR A 569 21.68 -14.20 9.19
C TYR A 569 21.37 -15.41 8.30
N GLY A 570 22.21 -15.74 7.32
CA GLY A 570 21.91 -16.70 6.26
C GLY A 570 21.56 -18.11 6.75
N ILE A 571 22.18 -18.58 7.83
CA ILE A 571 21.90 -19.90 8.42
C ILE A 571 20.49 -20.00 9.02
N ALA A 572 19.94 -18.87 9.48
CA ALA A 572 18.63 -18.78 10.11
C ALA A 572 17.55 -18.20 9.18
N CYS A 573 17.95 -17.63 8.04
CA CYS A 573 17.07 -16.95 7.11
C CYS A 573 16.33 -17.95 6.21
N LEU A 574 15.00 -17.95 6.30
CA LEU A 574 14.08 -18.72 5.46
C LEU A 574 13.47 -17.84 4.36
N ILE A 575 13.28 -16.55 4.61
CA ILE A 575 12.60 -15.63 3.71
C ILE A 575 13.48 -14.40 3.48
N LEU A 576 13.71 -14.04 2.22
CA LEU A 576 14.40 -12.81 1.84
C LEU A 576 13.47 -11.92 1.02
N ARG A 577 13.33 -10.65 1.41
CA ARG A 577 12.56 -9.66 0.65
C ARG A 577 13.44 -8.56 0.12
N LEU A 578 13.23 -8.23 -1.14
CA LEU A 578 13.96 -7.20 -1.88
C LEU A 578 12.99 -6.28 -2.62
N ARG A 579 11.74 -6.12 -2.16
CA ARG A 579 10.71 -5.33 -2.86
C ARG A 579 11.05 -3.85 -2.96
N ASN A 580 10.62 -3.21 -4.03
CA ASN A 580 10.71 -1.75 -4.22
C ASN A 580 12.11 -1.18 -4.03
N ASN A 581 13.11 -1.82 -4.65
CA ASN A 581 14.50 -1.35 -4.65
C ASN A 581 14.98 -0.90 -6.04
N GLY A 582 14.11 -0.94 -7.06
CA GLY A 582 14.48 -0.62 -8.44
C GLY A 582 15.52 -1.59 -9.03
N ILE A 583 15.52 -2.85 -8.59
CA ILE A 583 16.47 -3.86 -9.06
C ILE A 583 16.17 -4.18 -10.53
N ARG A 584 17.16 -4.00 -11.39
CA ARG A 584 17.05 -4.27 -12.84
C ARG A 584 17.76 -5.57 -13.25
N SER A 585 18.85 -5.89 -12.57
CA SER A 585 19.69 -7.07 -12.83
C SER A 585 19.58 -8.07 -11.69
N LEU A 586 19.49 -9.35 -12.03
CA LEU A 586 19.49 -10.44 -11.05
C LEU A 586 20.89 -10.99 -10.73
N GLY A 587 21.96 -10.41 -11.31
CA GLY A 587 23.34 -10.89 -11.11
C GLY A 587 23.77 -10.92 -9.63
N ALA A 588 23.23 -10.00 -8.83
CA ALA A 588 23.51 -9.90 -7.40
C ALA A 588 23.00 -11.12 -6.59
N LEU A 589 22.04 -11.87 -7.13
CA LEU A 589 21.46 -13.03 -6.46
C LEU A 589 22.39 -14.24 -6.42
N SER A 590 23.54 -14.20 -7.08
CA SER A 590 24.63 -15.16 -6.86
C SER A 590 25.06 -15.23 -5.38
N SER A 591 24.94 -14.11 -4.63
CA SER A 591 25.21 -14.06 -3.19
C SER A 591 24.25 -14.90 -2.33
N LEU A 592 23.13 -15.37 -2.89
CA LEU A 592 22.17 -16.23 -2.19
C LEU A 592 22.76 -17.58 -1.78
N ILE A 593 23.92 -17.96 -2.33
CA ILE A 593 24.71 -19.10 -1.85
C ILE A 593 25.00 -19.03 -0.33
N SER A 594 25.02 -17.83 0.25
CA SER A 594 25.20 -17.62 1.70
C SER A 594 23.95 -17.92 2.54
N TYR A 595 22.83 -18.33 1.92
CA TYR A 595 21.53 -18.55 2.58
C TYR A 595 21.06 -20.00 2.37
N PRO A 596 21.69 -20.99 3.01
CA PRO A 596 21.46 -22.41 2.73
C PRO A 596 20.05 -22.91 3.07
N LYS A 597 19.26 -22.15 3.82
CA LYS A 597 17.89 -22.50 4.21
C LYS A 597 16.82 -21.60 3.58
N LEU A 598 17.19 -20.76 2.61
CA LEU A 598 16.25 -19.87 1.97
C LEU A 598 15.18 -20.68 1.21
N ILE A 599 13.93 -20.50 1.60
CA ILE A 599 12.77 -21.16 0.96
C ILE A 599 11.93 -20.19 0.13
N ALA A 600 12.05 -18.89 0.39
CA ALA A 600 11.28 -17.86 -0.33
C ALA A 600 12.13 -16.61 -0.60
N LEU A 601 12.05 -16.12 -1.83
CA LEU A 601 12.65 -14.88 -2.30
C LEU A 601 11.57 -13.99 -2.91
N ASP A 602 11.45 -12.76 -2.41
CA ASP A 602 10.44 -11.81 -2.87
C ASP A 602 11.08 -10.62 -3.60
N LEU A 603 10.87 -10.57 -4.91
CA LEU A 603 11.41 -9.55 -5.82
C LEU A 603 10.34 -8.60 -6.37
N ARG A 604 9.11 -8.61 -5.86
CA ARG A 604 8.02 -7.80 -6.42
C ARG A 604 8.33 -6.29 -6.39
N PHE A 605 7.73 -5.55 -7.32
CA PHE A 605 7.91 -4.11 -7.45
C PHE A 605 9.37 -3.71 -7.70
N ASN A 606 10.08 -4.50 -8.50
CA ASN A 606 11.39 -4.14 -9.05
C ASN A 606 11.31 -4.12 -10.58
N ASP A 607 12.25 -3.43 -11.22
CA ASP A 607 12.31 -3.21 -12.66
C ASP A 607 13.00 -4.36 -13.41
N VAL A 608 12.75 -5.61 -12.99
CA VAL A 608 13.41 -6.78 -13.56
C VAL A 608 12.84 -7.06 -14.95
N SER A 609 13.57 -6.68 -15.99
CA SER A 609 13.25 -7.06 -17.37
C SER A 609 13.92 -8.38 -17.73
N ILE A 610 13.15 -9.30 -18.33
CA ILE A 610 13.72 -10.49 -18.97
C ILE A 610 14.27 -10.02 -20.32
N PRO A 611 15.59 -10.17 -20.60
CA PRO A 611 16.08 -9.97 -21.95
C PRO A 611 15.39 -10.99 -22.86
N ILE A 612 14.61 -10.50 -23.84
CA ILE A 612 14.00 -11.32 -24.90
C ILE A 612 15.08 -11.74 -25.89
#